data_AF-A0A2U8E382-F1
#
_entry.id   AF-A0A2U8E382-F1
#
_cell.length_a   1.000
_cell.length_b   1.000
_cell.length_c   1.000
_cell.angle_alpha   90.00
_cell.angle_beta   90.00
_cell.angle_gamma   90.00
#
_symmetry.space_group_name_H-M   'P 1'
#
loop_
_entity.id
_entity.type
_entity.pdbx_description
1 polymer ?
#
loop_
_entity_poly.entity_id
_entity_poly.type
_entity_poly.pdbx_seq_one_letter_code
_entity_poly.pdbx_strand_id
1 'polypeptide(L)'
;MAQPAMPRGNSRKIPKTHTAYCAIHPRASFPMSAMPASKPSDKAARRHPAATPADPPPMNTSTTRRAIRQISKQCAAALAPHGFKLQSPHLHRLMPDGLYHAINFQSSQWGDRHEGRFTINLIVTSQWLHTHWTNLPFPKNPGSAPWPILRRLGQQLPAGNDKWWDVNADTNLDALFTEISRALIKHALPFFAQYPDSQAILDRVRTGGFVHSASDAQRPLIAAILLVEKRQPEAAREILLNALKENAGSPFAKTINLIASRLGIKLQAPA
;
A
#
# COMPACT_ATOMS: atom_id res chain seq x y z
N MET A 1 -16.68 -24.24 -58.18
CA MET A 1 -16.19 -23.05 -57.46
C MET A 1 -16.03 -23.42 -55.99
N ALA A 2 -14.79 -23.61 -55.54
CA ALA A 2 -14.46 -24.08 -54.19
C ALA A 2 -14.10 -22.89 -53.29
N GLN A 3 -14.65 -22.84 -52.08
CA GLN A 3 -14.33 -21.83 -51.06
C GLN A 3 -12.94 -22.08 -50.44
N PRO A 4 -12.14 -21.05 -50.14
CA PRO A 4 -10.85 -21.23 -49.49
C PRO A 4 -11.00 -21.37 -47.97
N ALA A 5 -10.23 -22.29 -47.40
CA ALA A 5 -10.14 -22.55 -45.97
C ALA A 5 -9.38 -21.45 -45.22
N MET A 6 -9.93 -21.02 -44.07
CA MET A 6 -9.31 -20.08 -43.14
C MET A 6 -8.17 -20.74 -42.33
N PRO A 7 -7.06 -20.04 -42.01
CA PRO A 7 -5.98 -20.58 -41.22
C PRO A 7 -6.32 -20.61 -39.73
N ARG A 8 -5.96 -21.71 -39.06
CA ARG A 8 -6.12 -21.91 -37.61
C ARG A 8 -5.15 -20.99 -36.85
N GLY A 9 -5.72 -20.08 -36.06
CA GLY A 9 -4.99 -19.20 -35.16
C GLY A 9 -4.30 -19.96 -34.02
N ASN A 10 -3.02 -19.66 -33.84
CA ASN A 10 -2.10 -20.29 -32.90
C ASN A 10 -2.35 -19.76 -31.48
N SER A 11 -2.89 -20.58 -30.57
CA SER A 11 -3.11 -20.24 -29.16
C SER A 11 -1.78 -20.05 -28.43
N ARG A 12 -1.33 -18.79 -28.28
CA ARG A 12 -0.22 -18.45 -27.39
C ARG A 12 -0.66 -18.59 -25.93
N LYS A 13 0.00 -19.50 -25.22
CA LYS A 13 -0.08 -19.69 -23.76
C LYS A 13 0.29 -18.37 -23.05
N ILE A 14 -0.64 -17.84 -22.27
CA ILE A 14 -0.39 -16.77 -21.31
C ILE A 14 0.38 -17.39 -20.13
N PRO A 15 1.56 -16.90 -19.74
CA PRO A 15 2.27 -17.42 -18.59
C PRO A 15 1.51 -17.04 -17.30
N LYS A 16 1.18 -18.06 -16.50
CA LYS A 16 0.74 -17.92 -15.12
C LYS A 16 1.94 -17.42 -14.29
N THR A 17 1.94 -16.16 -13.88
CA THR A 17 2.77 -15.68 -12.77
C THR A 17 1.84 -15.23 -11.64
N HIS A 18 1.45 -16.23 -10.85
CA HIS A 18 0.75 -16.05 -9.59
C HIS A 18 1.77 -16.18 -8.44
N THR A 19 1.60 -15.33 -7.44
CA THR A 19 1.80 -15.65 -6.02
C THR A 19 3.24 -15.78 -5.50
N ALA A 20 3.76 -14.68 -4.94
CA ALA A 20 4.74 -14.75 -3.87
C ALA A 20 4.74 -13.46 -3.03
N TYR A 21 3.70 -13.25 -2.21
CA TYR A 21 3.77 -12.33 -1.06
C TYR A 21 2.77 -12.78 0.04
N CYS A 22 2.83 -14.06 0.38
CA CYS A 22 2.26 -14.60 1.62
C CYS A 22 3.34 -15.39 2.33
N ALA A 23 4.26 -14.69 2.97
CA ALA A 23 5.15 -15.26 3.96
C ALA A 23 5.01 -14.40 5.22
N ILE A 24 3.99 -14.71 6.03
CA ILE A 24 3.91 -14.26 7.41
C ILE A 24 4.93 -15.12 8.17
N HIS A 25 6.15 -14.64 8.30
CA HIS A 25 7.16 -15.29 9.15
C HIS A 25 7.04 -14.78 10.59
N PRO A 26 6.93 -15.66 11.60
CA PRO A 26 7.14 -15.27 12.99
C PRO A 26 8.64 -15.04 13.22
N ARG A 27 9.05 -13.82 13.61
CA ARG A 27 10.44 -13.57 14.01
C ARG A 27 10.63 -13.87 15.49
N ALA A 28 11.62 -14.71 15.76
CA ALA A 28 12.16 -15.03 17.06
C ALA A 28 12.78 -13.81 17.75
N SER A 29 12.54 -13.71 19.06
CA SER A 29 13.06 -12.70 19.96
C SER A 29 14.56 -12.93 20.24
N PHE A 30 15.37 -11.87 20.16
CA PHE A 30 16.73 -11.84 20.73
C PHE A 30 16.77 -10.80 21.87
N PRO A 31 17.39 -11.14 23.02
CA PRO A 31 17.46 -10.23 24.17
C PRO A 31 18.54 -9.16 23.99
N MET A 32 18.20 -7.92 24.37
CA MET A 32 19.14 -6.82 24.57
C MET A 32 19.91 -7.03 25.88
N SER A 33 21.24 -6.90 25.82
CA SER A 33 22.09 -6.70 27.00
C SER A 33 22.80 -5.35 26.92
N ALA A 34 22.94 -4.73 28.09
CA ALA A 34 23.16 -3.32 28.34
C ALA A 34 24.59 -2.81 28.11
N MET A 35 24.73 -1.50 27.92
CA MET A 35 25.98 -0.75 28.16
C MET A 35 25.76 0.35 29.22
N PRO A 36 26.77 0.66 30.04
CA PRO A 36 26.66 1.61 31.15
C PRO A 36 26.96 3.07 30.79
N ALA A 37 26.48 3.97 31.65
CA ALA A 37 26.67 5.43 31.70
C ALA A 37 28.12 5.80 32.17
N SER A 38 28.66 7.04 32.16
CA SER A 38 28.11 8.40 32.30
C SER A 38 29.19 9.51 32.17
N LYS A 39 28.77 10.77 31.87
CA LYS A 39 29.24 12.12 32.35
C LYS A 39 30.59 12.74 31.86
N PRO A 40 30.85 14.08 32.06
CA PRO A 40 29.99 15.27 32.21
C PRO A 40 30.40 16.51 31.34
N SER A 41 29.73 17.64 31.62
CA SER A 41 29.67 19.02 31.07
C SER A 41 30.92 19.75 30.55
N ASP A 42 30.68 20.72 29.65
CA ASP A 42 30.99 22.14 29.95
C ASP A 42 30.23 23.18 29.12
N LYS A 43 29.86 24.28 29.79
CA LYS A 43 29.24 25.50 29.23
C LYS A 43 30.34 26.50 28.89
N ALA A 44 30.33 27.09 27.68
CA ALA A 44 30.72 28.49 27.50
C ALA A 44 30.33 29.07 26.11
N ALA A 45 29.99 30.36 26.16
CA ALA A 45 30.08 31.38 25.11
C ALA A 45 29.09 31.36 23.92
N ARG A 46 28.11 32.29 24.03
CA ARG A 46 27.35 32.86 22.92
C ARG A 46 28.27 33.59 21.94
N ARG A 47 28.16 33.26 20.66
CA ARG A 47 28.37 34.17 19.52
C ARG A 47 27.27 33.90 18.50
N HIS A 48 26.60 34.96 18.04
CA HIS A 48 25.67 34.86 16.91
C HIS A 48 26.47 34.53 15.64
N PRO A 49 26.20 33.42 14.94
CA PRO A 49 26.84 33.17 13.66
C PRO A 49 26.11 33.96 12.57
N ALA A 50 26.90 34.55 11.67
CA ALA A 50 26.44 35.02 10.38
C ALA A 50 25.68 33.91 9.64
N ALA A 51 24.72 34.29 8.79
CA ALA A 51 23.89 33.36 8.03
C ALA A 51 24.74 32.31 7.30
N THR A 52 24.69 31.08 7.81
CA THR A 52 25.30 29.90 7.18
C THR A 52 24.65 29.69 5.81
N PRO A 53 25.41 29.45 4.73
CA PRO A 53 24.85 28.88 3.52
C PRO A 53 24.14 27.58 3.91
N ALA A 54 22.92 27.36 3.42
CA ALA A 54 22.17 26.14 3.71
C ALA A 54 23.06 24.90 3.50
N ASP A 55 23.21 24.08 4.55
CA ASP A 55 24.07 22.90 4.53
C ASP A 55 23.78 22.06 3.27
N PRO A 56 24.80 21.66 2.50
CA PRO A 56 24.62 20.70 1.43
C PRO A 56 24.04 19.40 2.04
N PRO A 57 23.04 18.78 1.39
CA PRO A 57 22.42 17.57 1.93
C PRO A 57 23.47 16.48 2.13
N PRO A 58 23.34 15.64 3.19
CA PRO A 58 24.36 14.66 3.55
C PRO A 58 24.70 13.75 2.37
N MET A 59 26.01 13.63 2.10
CA MET A 59 26.63 13.03 0.90
C MET A 59 26.31 11.55 0.60
N ASN A 60 25.42 10.90 1.36
CA ASN A 60 25.06 9.48 1.22
C ASN A 60 23.59 9.23 0.78
N THR A 61 22.86 10.24 0.30
CA THR A 61 21.48 10.04 -0.17
C THR A 61 21.44 9.73 -1.66
N SER A 62 20.94 8.54 -2.05
CA SER A 62 20.80 8.18 -3.47
C SER A 62 19.95 9.18 -4.25
N THR A 63 20.25 9.35 -5.55
CA THR A 63 19.48 10.20 -6.48
C THR A 63 17.99 9.90 -6.41
N THR A 64 17.61 8.63 -6.38
CA THR A 64 16.21 8.20 -6.26
C THR A 64 15.54 8.73 -4.99
N ARG A 65 16.22 8.67 -3.84
CA ARG A 65 15.65 9.15 -2.57
C ARG A 65 15.55 10.68 -2.55
N ARG A 66 16.49 11.38 -3.17
CA ARG A 66 16.43 12.84 -3.36
C ARG A 66 15.25 13.22 -4.25
N ALA A 67 15.11 12.57 -5.40
CA ALA A 67 14.00 12.79 -6.33
C ALA A 67 12.65 12.54 -5.66
N ILE A 68 12.45 11.39 -5.00
CA ILE A 68 11.21 11.08 -4.27
C ILE A 68 10.89 12.14 -3.22
N ARG A 69 11.87 12.60 -2.43
CA ARG A 69 11.65 13.63 -1.41
C ARG A 69 11.19 14.96 -2.02
N GLN A 70 11.83 15.38 -3.11
CA GLN A 70 11.46 16.62 -3.79
C GLN A 70 10.07 16.52 -4.44
N ILE A 71 9.84 15.47 -5.21
CA ILE A 71 8.56 15.23 -5.90
C ILE A 71 7.42 15.08 -4.90
N SER A 72 7.58 14.28 -3.84
CA SER A 72 6.52 14.10 -2.83
C SER A 72 6.17 15.41 -2.11
N LYS A 73 7.16 16.27 -1.83
CA LYS A 73 6.93 17.60 -1.25
C LYS A 73 6.15 18.51 -2.19
N GLN A 74 6.51 18.56 -3.46
CA GLN A 74 5.79 19.37 -4.46
C GLN A 74 4.37 18.82 -4.71
N CYS A 75 4.21 17.49 -4.79
CA CYS A 75 2.91 16.84 -4.90
C CYS A 75 2.02 17.10 -3.68
N ALA A 76 2.59 17.24 -2.48
CA ALA A 76 1.83 17.57 -1.28
C ALA A 76 1.18 18.95 -1.37
N ALA A 77 1.86 19.94 -1.96
CA ALA A 77 1.26 21.24 -2.23
C ALA A 77 0.12 21.13 -3.25
N ALA A 78 0.32 20.39 -4.35
CA ALA A 78 -0.70 20.21 -5.38
C ALA A 78 -1.94 19.43 -4.89
N LEU A 79 -1.78 18.52 -3.94
CA LEU A 79 -2.86 17.68 -3.41
C LEU A 79 -3.45 18.20 -2.09
N ALA A 80 -2.93 19.30 -1.54
CA ALA A 80 -3.45 19.92 -0.33
C ALA A 80 -4.94 20.30 -0.43
N PRO A 81 -5.45 20.85 -1.56
CA PRO A 81 -6.89 21.12 -1.73
C PRO A 81 -7.77 19.85 -1.65
N HIS A 82 -7.18 18.67 -1.82
CA HIS A 82 -7.86 17.38 -1.73
C HIS A 82 -7.65 16.68 -0.37
N GLY A 83 -7.11 17.42 0.62
CA GLY A 83 -6.91 16.97 2.00
C GLY A 83 -5.66 16.14 2.26
N PHE A 84 -4.79 15.94 1.26
CA PHE A 84 -3.57 15.17 1.43
C PHE A 84 -2.50 15.96 2.19
N LYS A 85 -1.81 15.24 3.07
CA LYS A 85 -0.70 15.74 3.88
C LYS A 85 0.54 14.87 3.65
N LEU A 86 1.71 15.51 3.69
CA LEU A 86 2.98 14.81 3.57
C LEU A 86 3.36 14.15 4.89
N GLN A 87 3.73 12.87 4.83
CA GLN A 87 4.41 12.15 5.89
C GLN A 87 5.50 11.27 5.28
N SER A 88 6.73 11.81 5.33
CA SER A 88 8.00 11.26 4.85
C SER A 88 8.00 9.83 4.27
N PRO A 89 8.23 9.63 2.95
CA PRO A 89 8.03 10.55 1.82
C PRO A 89 6.66 10.31 1.15
N HIS A 90 5.67 9.88 1.91
CA HIS A 90 4.37 9.46 1.39
C HIS A 90 3.34 10.56 1.65
N LEU A 91 2.24 10.53 0.91
CA LEU A 91 1.11 11.40 1.19
C LEU A 91 -0.03 10.57 1.74
N HIS A 92 -0.86 11.17 2.58
CA HIS A 92 -2.09 10.54 3.01
C HIS A 92 -3.16 11.57 3.33
N ARG A 93 -4.42 11.16 3.31
CA ARG A 93 -5.52 11.84 3.97
C ARG A 93 -6.31 10.85 4.81
N LEU A 94 -6.84 11.32 5.92
CA LEU A 94 -7.74 10.58 6.80
C LEU A 94 -9.18 10.97 6.45
N MET A 95 -10.01 9.97 6.18
CA MET A 95 -11.44 10.11 5.94
C MET A 95 -12.20 10.13 7.27
N PRO A 96 -13.42 10.68 7.33
CA PRO A 96 -14.18 10.82 8.57
C PRO A 96 -14.43 9.52 9.33
N ASP A 97 -14.53 8.38 8.63
CA ASP A 97 -14.82 7.07 9.22
C ASP A 97 -13.55 6.32 9.68
N GLY A 98 -12.37 6.95 9.59
CA GLY A 98 -11.10 6.33 9.98
C GLY A 98 -10.35 5.65 8.83
N LEU A 99 -10.87 5.69 7.60
CA LEU A 99 -10.18 5.19 6.42
C LEU A 99 -9.05 6.14 5.98
N TYR A 100 -7.90 5.59 5.61
CA TYR A 100 -6.80 6.30 5.01
C TYR A 100 -6.76 6.10 3.51
N HIS A 101 -6.62 7.20 2.77
CA HIS A 101 -6.12 7.19 1.40
C HIS A 101 -4.66 7.59 1.42
N ALA A 102 -3.77 6.72 0.94
CA ALA A 102 -2.35 6.98 0.96
C ALA A 102 -1.70 6.78 -0.41
N ILE A 103 -0.69 7.60 -0.67
CA ILE A 103 0.15 7.60 -1.87
C ILE A 103 1.57 7.28 -1.41
N ASN A 104 2.01 6.07 -1.73
CA ASN A 104 3.34 5.57 -1.39
C ASN A 104 4.28 5.69 -2.59
N PHE A 105 5.40 6.39 -2.39
CA PHE A 105 6.51 6.47 -3.34
C PHE A 105 7.48 5.32 -3.04
N GLN A 106 7.39 4.26 -3.84
CA GLN A 106 8.18 3.05 -3.64
C GLN A 106 9.40 3.08 -4.55
N SER A 107 10.58 3.20 -3.96
CA SER A 107 11.84 2.98 -4.66
C SER A 107 11.95 1.54 -5.14
N SER A 108 12.57 1.36 -6.30
CA SER A 108 13.10 0.09 -6.77
C SER A 108 14.18 -0.42 -5.83
N GLN A 109 14.25 -1.74 -5.63
CA GLN A 109 15.40 -2.37 -4.96
C GLN A 109 16.63 -2.45 -5.88
N TRP A 110 16.44 -2.23 -7.18
CA TRP A 110 17.49 -2.16 -8.19
C TRP A 110 17.84 -0.70 -8.50
N GLY A 111 19.13 -0.40 -8.59
CA GLY A 111 19.70 0.93 -8.80
C GLY A 111 20.95 1.12 -7.94
N ASP A 112 21.55 2.30 -8.02
CA ASP A 112 22.71 2.68 -7.22
C ASP A 112 22.55 4.08 -6.60
N ARG A 113 23.67 4.70 -6.19
CA ARG A 113 23.67 6.04 -5.60
C ARG A 113 23.38 7.15 -6.62
N HIS A 114 23.69 6.93 -7.89
CA HIS A 114 23.64 7.90 -8.99
C HIS A 114 22.35 7.78 -9.81
N GLU A 115 21.83 6.57 -9.97
CA GLU A 115 20.62 6.30 -10.74
C GLU A 115 19.71 5.25 -10.08
N GLY A 116 18.45 5.28 -10.46
CA GLY A 116 17.49 4.25 -10.09
C GLY A 116 16.11 4.62 -10.59
N ARG A 117 15.11 4.00 -9.98
CA ARG A 117 13.73 4.23 -10.38
C ARG A 117 12.77 4.07 -9.21
N PHE A 118 11.58 4.62 -9.35
CA PHE A 118 10.52 4.45 -8.37
C PHE A 118 9.16 4.31 -9.05
N THR A 119 8.18 3.85 -8.29
CA THR A 119 6.78 3.83 -8.69
C THR A 119 5.91 4.45 -7.59
N ILE A 120 4.62 4.59 -7.85
CA ILE A 120 3.66 5.15 -6.92
C ILE A 120 2.55 4.14 -6.67
N ASN A 121 2.36 3.74 -5.42
CA ASN A 121 1.23 2.91 -5.00
C ASN A 121 0.13 3.78 -4.41
N LEU A 122 -1.11 3.49 -4.78
CA LEU A 122 -2.34 4.02 -4.22
C LEU A 122 -2.88 2.99 -3.24
N ILE A 123 -3.11 3.42 -2.00
CA ILE A 123 -3.43 2.54 -0.88
C ILE A 123 -4.71 3.04 -0.23
N VAL A 124 -5.65 2.12 0.02
CA VAL A 124 -6.85 2.35 0.83
C VAL A 124 -6.85 1.35 1.98
N THR A 125 -6.84 1.85 3.21
CA THR A 125 -6.68 1.02 4.42
C THR A 125 -7.23 1.73 5.65
N SER A 126 -7.51 1.01 6.74
CA SER A 126 -7.78 1.59 8.06
C SER A 126 -6.88 0.92 9.11
N GLN A 127 -6.78 1.51 10.29
CA GLN A 127 -6.06 0.89 11.41
C GLN A 127 -6.64 -0.49 11.74
N TRP A 128 -7.97 -0.58 11.85
CA TRP A 128 -8.67 -1.84 12.13
C TRP A 128 -8.39 -2.89 11.06
N LEU A 129 -8.59 -2.52 9.80
CA LEU A 129 -8.46 -3.43 8.67
C LEU A 129 -7.01 -3.93 8.54
N HIS A 130 -6.02 -3.05 8.67
CA HIS A 130 -4.62 -3.42 8.65
C HIS A 130 -4.28 -4.39 9.79
N THR A 131 -4.62 -4.03 11.04
CA THR A 131 -4.20 -4.81 12.21
C THR A 131 -4.82 -6.20 12.21
N HIS A 132 -6.10 -6.36 11.87
CA HIS A 132 -6.71 -7.69 11.80
C HIS A 132 -6.24 -8.51 10.59
N TRP A 133 -5.89 -7.85 9.47
CA TRP A 133 -5.33 -8.53 8.31
C TRP A 133 -3.89 -9.01 8.52
N THR A 134 -3.01 -8.18 9.09
CA THR A 134 -1.57 -8.44 9.20
C THR A 134 -1.15 -9.00 10.56
N ASN A 135 -1.95 -8.78 11.61
CA ASN A 135 -1.55 -8.95 13.01
C ASN A 135 -0.36 -8.08 13.44
N LEU A 136 -0.20 -6.92 12.80
CA LEU A 136 0.81 -5.93 13.13
C LEU A 136 0.15 -4.62 13.58
N PRO A 137 0.83 -3.84 14.44
CA PRO A 137 0.41 -2.47 14.74
C PRO A 137 0.33 -1.63 13.46
N PHE A 138 -0.67 -0.76 13.38
CA PHE A 138 -0.74 0.18 12.26
C PHE A 138 0.49 1.09 12.26
N PRO A 139 1.19 1.24 11.12
CA PRO A 139 2.40 2.04 11.06
C PRO A 139 2.07 3.50 11.30
N LYS A 140 3.01 4.24 11.92
CA LYS A 140 2.88 5.69 12.10
C LYS A 140 2.61 6.40 10.79
N ASN A 141 3.21 5.94 9.68
CA ASN A 141 2.99 6.45 8.33
C ASN A 141 1.96 5.57 7.60
N PRO A 142 0.75 6.08 7.30
CA PRO A 142 -0.28 5.31 6.60
C PRO A 142 0.15 4.83 5.20
N GLY A 143 1.06 5.56 4.54
CA GLY A 143 1.63 5.15 3.25
C GLY A 143 2.39 3.83 3.32
N SER A 144 2.80 3.38 4.49
CA SER A 144 3.51 2.10 4.68
C SER A 144 2.59 0.94 5.05
N ALA A 145 1.26 1.10 4.96
CA ALA A 145 0.27 0.06 5.22
C ALA A 145 -0.38 -0.46 3.90
N PRO A 146 0.34 -1.26 3.08
CA PRO A 146 -0.06 -1.59 1.71
C PRO A 146 -1.28 -2.49 1.56
N TRP A 147 -1.92 -2.93 2.64
CA TRP A 147 -3.04 -3.88 2.60
C TRP A 147 -4.32 -3.29 3.19
N PRO A 148 -5.51 -3.70 2.71
CA PRO A 148 -5.72 -4.73 1.70
C PRO A 148 -5.93 -4.22 0.27
N ILE A 149 -6.22 -2.93 0.10
CA ILE A 149 -6.48 -2.34 -1.22
C ILE A 149 -5.25 -1.57 -1.67
N LEU A 150 -4.60 -2.07 -2.71
CA LEU A 150 -3.43 -1.45 -3.30
C LEU A 150 -3.54 -1.45 -4.82
N ARG A 151 -3.08 -0.38 -5.44
CA ARG A 151 -2.97 -0.28 -6.89
C ARG A 151 -1.80 0.59 -7.28
N ARG A 152 -1.01 0.16 -8.26
CA ARG A 152 0.06 1.01 -8.81
C ARG A 152 -0.53 2.07 -9.73
N LEU A 153 -0.09 3.32 -9.57
CA LEU A 153 -0.58 4.46 -10.35
C LEU A 153 -0.39 4.23 -11.86
N GLY A 154 0.72 3.61 -12.26
CA GLY A 154 0.96 3.26 -13.66
C GLY A 154 -0.19 2.46 -14.28
N GLN A 155 -0.74 1.51 -13.52
CA GLN A 155 -1.86 0.66 -13.95
C GLN A 155 -3.21 1.39 -13.99
N GLN A 156 -3.25 2.68 -13.68
CA GLN A 156 -4.40 3.58 -13.82
C GLN A 156 -4.21 4.58 -14.98
N LEU A 157 -3.02 4.61 -15.60
CA LEU A 157 -2.76 5.43 -16.78
C LEU A 157 -3.43 4.83 -18.02
N PRO A 158 -3.70 5.61 -19.08
CA PRO A 158 -4.40 5.12 -20.27
C PRO A 158 -3.76 3.89 -20.95
N ALA A 159 -2.43 3.78 -20.88
CA ALA A 159 -1.70 2.62 -21.41
C ALA A 159 -1.89 1.34 -20.56
N GLY A 160 -2.39 1.46 -19.33
CA GLY A 160 -2.62 0.34 -18.40
C GLY A 160 -1.35 -0.34 -17.86
N ASN A 161 -0.16 0.15 -18.21
CA ASN A 161 1.11 -0.51 -17.91
C ASN A 161 1.68 -0.13 -16.54
N ASP A 162 2.42 -1.04 -15.90
CA ASP A 162 3.14 -0.74 -14.65
C ASP A 162 4.27 0.27 -14.91
N LYS A 163 4.00 1.55 -14.61
CA LYS A 163 4.95 2.65 -14.82
C LYS A 163 5.95 2.74 -13.66
N TRP A 164 7.21 2.77 -14.05
CA TRP A 164 8.34 3.14 -13.22
C TRP A 164 8.99 4.39 -13.82
N TRP A 165 9.32 5.37 -12.97
CA TRP A 165 10.02 6.59 -13.37
C TRP A 165 11.50 6.41 -13.06
N ASP A 166 12.32 6.40 -14.09
CA ASP A 166 13.77 6.41 -13.98
C ASP A 166 14.25 7.81 -13.58
N VAL A 167 15.26 7.85 -12.71
CA VAL A 167 15.84 9.08 -12.16
C VAL A 167 17.34 8.96 -12.03
N ASN A 168 18.04 9.97 -12.53
CA ASN A 168 19.49 10.13 -12.53
C ASN A 168 19.84 11.63 -12.34
N ALA A 169 21.13 11.98 -12.48
CA ALA A 169 21.60 13.36 -12.30
C ALA A 169 21.00 14.37 -13.30
N ASP A 170 20.64 13.91 -14.50
CA ASP A 170 20.15 14.74 -15.60
C ASP A 170 18.61 14.81 -15.65
N THR A 171 17.93 14.17 -14.69
CA THR A 171 16.48 14.15 -14.65
C THR A 171 15.93 15.55 -14.36
N ASN A 172 15.11 16.07 -15.29
CA ASN A 172 14.34 17.28 -15.07
C ASN A 172 13.20 17.03 -14.06
N LEU A 173 13.45 17.37 -12.78
CA LEU A 173 12.51 17.12 -11.70
C LEU A 173 11.21 17.93 -11.81
N ASP A 174 11.23 19.11 -12.44
CA ASP A 174 10.01 19.93 -12.61
C ASP A 174 9.09 19.35 -13.68
N ALA A 175 9.67 18.83 -14.77
CA ALA A 175 8.93 18.08 -15.78
C ALA A 175 8.33 16.79 -15.18
N LEU A 176 9.13 16.06 -14.39
CA LEU A 176 8.69 14.85 -13.70
C LEU A 176 7.56 15.14 -12.68
N PHE A 177 7.66 16.23 -11.93
CA PHE A 177 6.60 16.69 -11.04
C PHE A 177 5.32 17.03 -11.80
N THR A 178 5.42 17.77 -12.90
CA THR A 178 4.26 18.15 -13.73
C THR A 178 3.55 16.89 -14.26
N GLU A 179 4.32 15.89 -14.67
CA GLU A 179 3.78 14.61 -15.10
C GLU A 179 3.07 13.86 -13.96
N ILE A 180 3.74 13.68 -12.83
CA ILE A 180 3.22 12.92 -11.68
C ILE A 180 2.02 13.60 -11.05
N SER A 181 2.05 14.92 -10.85
CA SER A 181 0.94 15.67 -10.28
C SER A 181 -0.32 15.57 -11.15
N ARG A 182 -0.17 15.71 -12.47
CA ARG A 182 -1.27 15.49 -13.43
C ARG A 182 -1.81 14.07 -13.34
N ALA A 183 -0.93 13.07 -13.25
CA ALA A 183 -1.35 11.67 -13.11
C ALA A 183 -2.10 11.42 -11.80
N LEU A 184 -1.64 11.98 -10.69
CA LEU A 184 -2.29 11.85 -9.38
C LEU A 184 -3.68 12.50 -9.40
N ILE A 185 -3.81 13.72 -9.93
CA ILE A 185 -5.10 14.42 -10.00
C ILE A 185 -6.07 13.67 -10.92
N LYS A 186 -5.61 13.30 -12.12
CA LYS A 186 -6.47 12.69 -13.15
C LYS A 186 -6.84 11.23 -12.86
N HIS A 187 -5.97 10.47 -12.20
CA HIS A 187 -6.14 9.01 -12.05
C HIS A 187 -6.18 8.54 -10.60
N ALA A 188 -5.37 9.10 -9.70
CA ALA A 188 -5.39 8.68 -8.31
C ALA A 188 -6.64 9.19 -7.56
N LEU A 189 -7.05 10.44 -7.78
CA LEU A 189 -8.24 10.97 -7.11
C LEU A 189 -9.52 10.22 -7.50
N PRO A 190 -9.80 9.90 -8.79
CA PRO A 190 -10.93 9.05 -9.15
C PRO A 190 -10.82 7.62 -8.61
N PHE A 191 -9.62 7.07 -8.49
CA PHE A 191 -9.42 5.78 -7.81
C PHE A 191 -9.87 5.85 -6.34
N PHE A 192 -9.43 6.88 -5.61
CA PHE A 192 -9.81 7.08 -4.21
C PHE A 192 -11.29 7.41 -4.03
N ALA A 193 -11.92 8.07 -5.00
CA ALA A 193 -13.35 8.38 -4.95
C ALA A 193 -14.25 7.12 -4.98
N GLN A 194 -13.73 5.97 -5.40
CA GLN A 194 -14.44 4.69 -5.35
C GLN A 194 -14.54 4.11 -3.93
N TYR A 195 -13.78 4.66 -2.98
CA TYR A 195 -13.70 4.19 -1.60
C TYR A 195 -13.88 5.35 -0.62
N PRO A 196 -15.03 6.05 -0.60
CA PRO A 196 -15.24 7.19 0.29
C PRO A 196 -15.17 6.84 1.79
N ASP A 197 -15.46 5.58 2.12
CA ASP A 197 -15.48 5.03 3.47
C ASP A 197 -15.33 3.48 3.44
N SER A 198 -15.24 2.89 4.63
CA SER A 198 -15.20 1.45 4.90
C SER A 198 -16.48 0.73 4.47
N GLN A 199 -17.63 1.41 4.39
CA GLN A 199 -18.88 0.80 3.93
C GLN A 199 -18.81 0.53 2.42
N ALA A 200 -18.29 1.46 1.63
CA ALA A 200 -18.09 1.27 0.20
C ALA A 200 -17.15 0.08 -0.10
N ILE A 201 -16.14 -0.15 0.73
CA ILE A 201 -15.30 -1.35 0.63
C ILE A 201 -16.14 -2.60 0.89
N LEU A 202 -16.90 -2.63 1.99
CA LEU A 202 -17.74 -3.75 2.39
C LEU A 202 -18.78 -4.10 1.31
N ASP A 203 -19.48 -3.10 0.78
CA ASP A 203 -20.48 -3.29 -0.27
C ASP A 203 -19.85 -3.89 -1.53
N ARG A 204 -18.67 -3.39 -1.92
CA ARG A 204 -17.95 -3.87 -3.11
C ARG A 204 -17.47 -5.30 -2.95
N VAL A 205 -16.93 -5.69 -1.79
CA VAL A 205 -16.54 -7.10 -1.56
C VAL A 205 -17.75 -8.04 -1.49
N ARG A 206 -18.90 -7.58 -0.99
CA ARG A 206 -20.13 -8.39 -0.86
C ARG A 206 -20.88 -8.58 -2.17
N THR A 207 -20.91 -7.57 -3.02
CA THR A 207 -21.63 -7.58 -4.32
C THR A 207 -20.81 -8.19 -5.46
N GLY A 208 -19.64 -8.75 -5.16
CA GLY A 208 -18.73 -9.28 -6.18
C GLY A 208 -18.01 -8.18 -6.99
N GLY A 209 -18.14 -6.91 -6.60
CA GLY A 209 -17.42 -5.81 -7.18
C GLY A 209 -15.89 -5.98 -7.07
N PHE A 210 -15.17 -5.52 -8.09
CA PHE A 210 -13.72 -5.66 -8.15
C PHE A 210 -13.04 -4.87 -7.02
N VAL A 211 -12.25 -5.53 -6.17
CA VAL A 211 -11.42 -4.86 -5.15
C VAL A 211 -9.96 -5.04 -5.51
N HIS A 212 -9.27 -3.92 -5.69
CA HIS A 212 -7.88 -3.91 -6.13
C HIS A 212 -6.99 -4.68 -5.14
N SER A 213 -6.13 -5.56 -5.65
CA SER A 213 -5.19 -6.42 -4.90
C SER A 213 -5.80 -7.50 -4.00
N ALA A 214 -7.12 -7.58 -3.86
CA ALA A 214 -7.78 -8.68 -3.15
C ALA A 214 -8.23 -9.78 -4.14
N SER A 215 -7.75 -11.00 -3.96
CA SER A 215 -8.27 -12.16 -4.69
C SER A 215 -9.69 -12.51 -4.25
N ASP A 216 -10.44 -13.26 -5.07
CA ASP A 216 -11.81 -13.66 -4.74
C ASP A 216 -11.88 -14.42 -3.40
N ALA A 217 -10.89 -15.29 -3.13
CA ALA A 217 -10.76 -15.99 -1.85
C ALA A 217 -10.51 -15.05 -0.66
N GLN A 218 -9.90 -13.88 -0.88
CA GLN A 218 -9.60 -12.90 0.18
C GLN A 218 -10.78 -11.98 0.50
N ARG A 219 -11.73 -11.79 -0.44
CA ARG A 219 -12.87 -10.88 -0.25
C ARG A 219 -13.72 -11.22 0.98
N PRO A 220 -14.07 -12.50 1.27
CA PRO A 220 -14.81 -12.85 2.48
C PRO A 220 -14.09 -12.45 3.78
N LEU A 221 -12.76 -12.53 3.81
CA LEU A 221 -11.96 -12.18 5.00
C LEU A 221 -11.98 -10.67 5.22
N ILE A 222 -11.85 -9.87 4.16
CA ILE A 222 -11.98 -8.41 4.23
C ILE A 222 -13.39 -8.03 4.71
N ALA A 223 -14.42 -8.65 4.14
CA ALA A 223 -15.81 -8.42 4.53
C ALA A 223 -16.03 -8.72 6.03
N ALA A 224 -15.52 -9.86 6.51
CA ALA A 224 -15.65 -10.26 7.91
C ALA A 224 -14.97 -9.27 8.86
N ILE A 225 -13.76 -8.78 8.54
CA ILE A 225 -13.06 -7.78 9.36
C ILE A 225 -13.88 -6.49 9.47
N LEU A 226 -14.40 -5.99 8.35
CA LEU A 226 -15.21 -4.76 8.31
C LEU A 226 -16.58 -4.93 9.00
N LEU A 227 -17.18 -6.11 8.92
CA LEU A 227 -18.43 -6.40 9.62
C LEU A 227 -18.26 -6.39 11.13
N VAL A 228 -17.16 -6.94 11.65
CA VAL A 228 -16.86 -6.85 13.09
C VAL A 228 -16.59 -5.40 13.51
N GLU A 229 -15.86 -4.62 12.70
CA GLU A 229 -15.67 -3.16 12.93
C GLU A 229 -17.01 -2.44 13.10
N LYS A 230 -17.97 -2.81 12.25
CA LYS A 230 -19.34 -2.27 12.23
C LYS A 230 -20.30 -2.94 13.22
N ARG A 231 -19.78 -3.73 14.17
CA ARG A 231 -20.53 -4.42 15.23
C ARG A 231 -21.56 -5.43 14.69
N GLN A 232 -21.23 -6.11 13.59
CA GLN A 232 -22.03 -7.18 12.97
C GLN A 232 -21.29 -8.54 12.98
N PRO A 233 -20.93 -9.07 14.17
CA PRO A 233 -20.11 -10.29 14.26
C PRO A 233 -20.81 -11.55 13.72
N GLU A 234 -22.13 -11.65 13.82
CA GLU A 234 -22.87 -12.81 13.29
C GLU A 234 -22.82 -12.88 11.76
N ALA A 235 -22.99 -11.75 11.08
CA ALA A 235 -22.83 -11.66 9.63
C ALA A 235 -21.38 -11.99 9.21
N ALA A 236 -20.39 -11.55 9.99
CA ALA A 236 -18.99 -11.91 9.76
C ALA A 236 -18.77 -13.42 9.91
N ARG A 237 -19.38 -14.05 10.92
CA ARG A 237 -19.31 -15.49 11.17
C ARG A 237 -19.90 -16.28 10.01
N GLU A 238 -21.06 -15.89 9.51
CA GLU A 238 -21.71 -16.54 8.36
C GLU A 238 -20.81 -16.52 7.12
N ILE A 239 -20.25 -15.36 6.79
CA ILE A 239 -19.33 -15.20 5.65
C ILE A 239 -18.09 -16.09 5.80
N LEU A 240 -17.50 -16.15 7.00
CA LEU A 240 -16.33 -16.98 7.26
C LEU A 240 -16.64 -18.48 7.20
N LEU A 241 -17.82 -18.91 7.66
CA LEU A 241 -18.26 -20.30 7.53
C LEU A 241 -18.44 -20.70 6.07
N ASN A 242 -19.05 -19.85 5.25
CA ASN A 242 -19.21 -20.10 3.81
C ASN A 242 -17.85 -20.17 3.11
N ALA A 243 -16.96 -19.21 3.38
CA ALA A 243 -15.60 -19.23 2.85
C ALA A 243 -14.83 -20.49 3.27
N LEU A 244 -14.99 -20.94 4.52
CA LEU A 244 -14.35 -22.16 5.02
C LEU A 244 -14.88 -23.41 4.30
N LYS A 245 -16.19 -23.48 4.05
CA LYS A 245 -16.83 -24.57 3.30
C LYS A 245 -16.31 -24.63 1.85
N GLU A 246 -16.25 -23.49 1.17
CA GLU A 246 -15.75 -23.40 -0.21
C GLU A 246 -14.25 -23.75 -0.33
N ASN A 247 -13.49 -23.53 0.74
CA ASN A 247 -12.05 -23.78 0.79
C ASN A 247 -11.70 -25.03 1.62
N ALA A 248 -12.66 -25.92 1.88
CA ALA A 248 -12.46 -27.12 2.69
C ALA A 248 -11.33 -27.99 2.12
N GLY A 249 -10.42 -28.43 3.00
CA GLY A 249 -9.24 -29.22 2.62
C GLY A 249 -8.11 -28.43 1.95
N SER A 250 -8.29 -27.15 1.62
CA SER A 250 -7.22 -26.31 1.05
C SER A 250 -6.31 -25.72 2.14
N PRO A 251 -5.05 -25.36 1.81
CA PRO A 251 -4.20 -24.57 2.70
C PRO A 251 -4.82 -23.23 3.12
N PHE A 252 -5.71 -22.65 2.29
CA PHE A 252 -6.34 -21.35 2.54
C PHE A 252 -7.35 -21.40 3.71
N ALA A 253 -7.92 -22.57 4.02
CA ALA A 253 -8.75 -22.78 5.20
C ALA A 253 -8.01 -22.41 6.51
N LYS A 254 -6.67 -22.56 6.56
CA LYS A 254 -5.86 -22.13 7.71
C LYS A 254 -5.87 -20.61 7.86
N THR A 255 -5.82 -19.87 6.75
CA THR A 255 -5.91 -18.40 6.75
C THR A 255 -7.29 -17.93 7.22
N ILE A 256 -8.37 -18.60 6.79
CA ILE A 256 -9.74 -18.29 7.24
C ILE A 256 -9.86 -18.47 8.75
N ASN A 257 -9.42 -19.60 9.28
CA ASN A 257 -9.42 -19.86 10.73
C ASN A 257 -8.54 -18.86 11.51
N LEU A 258 -7.39 -18.48 10.95
CA LEU A 258 -6.52 -17.46 11.55
C LEU A 258 -7.23 -16.11 11.67
N ILE A 259 -7.89 -15.64 10.60
CA ILE A 259 -8.65 -14.39 10.63
C ILE A 259 -9.82 -14.49 11.60
N ALA A 260 -10.57 -15.59 11.59
CA ALA A 260 -11.67 -15.80 12.53
C ALA A 260 -11.21 -15.72 13.99
N SER A 261 -10.10 -16.37 14.31
CA SER A 261 -9.48 -16.31 15.64
C SER A 261 -9.09 -14.88 16.03
N ARG A 262 -8.49 -14.09 15.13
CA ARG A 262 -8.16 -12.68 15.36
C ARG A 262 -9.37 -11.78 15.59
N LEU A 263 -10.53 -12.20 15.07
CA LEU A 263 -11.81 -11.51 15.24
C LEU A 263 -12.60 -12.02 16.45
N GLY A 264 -12.09 -13.02 17.18
CA GLY A 264 -12.82 -13.65 18.29
C GLY A 264 -14.01 -14.52 17.83
N ILE A 265 -14.07 -14.90 16.55
CA ILE A 265 -15.16 -15.67 15.97
C ILE A 265 -14.83 -17.17 16.02
N LYS A 266 -15.72 -17.96 16.63
CA LYS A 266 -15.62 -19.42 16.63
C LYS A 266 -16.30 -20.02 15.40
N LEU A 267 -15.49 -20.60 14.52
CA LEU A 267 -15.95 -21.40 13.38
C LEU A 267 -16.07 -22.87 13.80
N GLN A 268 -17.14 -23.20 14.51
CA GLN A 268 -17.57 -24.60 14.59
C GLN A 268 -18.45 -24.87 13.36
N ALA A 269 -18.14 -25.92 12.60
CA ALA A 269 -19.10 -26.45 11.66
C ALA A 269 -20.36 -26.84 12.47
N PRO A 270 -21.57 -26.50 12.01
CA PRO A 270 -22.76 -27.10 12.61
C PRO A 270 -22.61 -28.62 12.52
N ALA A 271 -22.85 -29.29 13.65
CA ALA A 271 -22.84 -30.75 13.77
C ALA A 271 -23.86 -31.38 12.80
#